data_AF-A0A1M7F207-F1
#
_entry.id   AF-A0A1M7F207-F1
#
_cell.length_a   1.000
_cell.length_b   1.000
_cell.length_c   1.000
_cell.angle_alpha   90.00
_cell.angle_beta   90.00
_cell.angle_gamma   90.00
#
_symmetry.space_group_name_H-M   'P 1'
#
loop_
_entity.id
_entity.type
_entity.pdbx_description
1 polymer ?
#
loop_
_entity_poly.entity_id
_entity_poly.type
_entity_poly.pdbx_seq_one_letter_code
_entity_poly.pdbx_strand_id
1 'polypeptide(L)'
;MKLSSTPSCLLIAGLCATLAACGGGGDDCPPAVDPPVETLPDVNDCFTVKPGLRYTISDPDKTYIAKSVLYTQEKFDGAVHPVQIEYFDVEGTSHAAKHYFSIEADGVRFWGDYDYTPEGVQATKSVYTGFLLPNTLAPTQTVTIHYTDNNYFTNGGFLAEAEQETWTFEGHETLTMAGRSFPNACRFKVIDDTLPSFGTTVMWVAPGYGPIQYKFINVDGTVRGVRNLASVTEP
;
A
#
# COMPACT_ATOMS: atom_id res chain seq x y z
N MET A 1 -18.38 -40.85 -27.29
CA MET A 1 -17.06 -41.43 -26.95
C MET A 1 -16.13 -40.24 -26.69
N LYS A 2 -15.75 -39.90 -25.44
CA LYS A 2 -14.63 -40.46 -24.62
C LYS A 2 -13.31 -40.48 -25.41
N LEU A 3 -12.13 -40.01 -24.95
CA LEU A 3 -11.61 -39.45 -23.69
C LEU A 3 -10.10 -39.06 -23.90
N SER A 4 -9.56 -38.16 -23.05
CA SER A 4 -8.14 -38.09 -22.56
C SER A 4 -7.07 -37.42 -23.47
N SER A 5 -6.34 -36.33 -23.08
CA SER A 5 -5.31 -36.11 -22.01
C SER A 5 -4.03 -36.97 -22.19
N THR A 6 -2.75 -36.57 -22.07
CA THR A 6 -2.00 -35.36 -21.60
C THR A 6 -0.53 -35.41 -22.19
N PRO A 7 0.56 -34.77 -21.68
CA PRO A 7 1.49 -33.92 -22.46
C PRO A 7 2.93 -34.46 -22.58
N SER A 8 3.85 -33.70 -23.18
CA SER A 8 5.31 -33.86 -23.00
C SER A 8 6.02 -32.52 -22.99
N CYS A 9 6.90 -32.38 -21.99
CA CYS A 9 7.68 -31.22 -21.62
C CYS A 9 9.08 -31.23 -22.26
N LEU A 10 9.71 -30.04 -22.23
CA LEU A 10 11.15 -29.74 -22.23
C LEU A 10 11.92 -29.78 -23.56
N LEU A 11 12.39 -28.59 -23.98
CA LEU A 11 13.80 -28.16 -23.88
C LEU A 11 13.93 -26.80 -24.61
N ILE A 12 14.62 -25.83 -24.01
CA ILE A 12 15.77 -25.14 -24.61
C ILE A 12 16.49 -24.38 -23.50
N ALA A 13 17.72 -24.82 -23.30
CA ALA A 13 18.77 -24.20 -22.51
C ALA A 13 19.15 -22.81 -23.07
N GLY A 14 19.42 -21.86 -22.19
CA GLY A 14 20.09 -20.60 -22.51
C GLY A 14 21.26 -20.41 -21.55
N LEU A 15 22.46 -20.66 -22.04
CA LEU A 15 23.75 -20.48 -21.38
C LEU A 15 23.96 -19.01 -20.96
N CYS A 16 24.58 -18.82 -19.78
CA CYS A 16 25.64 -17.83 -19.64
C CYS A 16 26.84 -18.50 -19.00
N ALA A 17 27.88 -18.69 -19.83
CA ALA A 17 29.18 -19.19 -19.44
C ALA A 17 29.93 -18.13 -18.62
N THR A 18 30.58 -18.55 -17.53
CA THR A 18 31.80 -17.89 -17.05
C THR A 18 32.92 -18.91 -16.98
N LEU A 19 34.08 -18.46 -17.46
CA LEU A 19 35.27 -19.23 -17.77
C LEU A 19 35.77 -20.08 -16.60
N ALA A 20 35.95 -21.37 -16.86
CA ALA A 20 36.88 -22.21 -16.11
C ALA A 20 38.31 -21.90 -16.57
N ALA A 21 39.10 -21.30 -15.68
CA ALA A 21 40.56 -21.26 -15.79
C ALA A 21 41.18 -21.31 -14.39
N CYS A 22 41.26 -22.52 -13.81
CA CYS A 22 42.29 -22.86 -12.84
C CYS A 22 42.54 -24.37 -12.93
N GLY A 23 43.69 -24.72 -13.50
CA GLY A 23 44.23 -26.06 -13.43
C GLY A 23 44.89 -26.29 -12.07
N GLY A 24 44.89 -27.55 -11.64
CA GLY A 24 45.87 -28.08 -10.69
C GLY A 24 45.45 -28.13 -9.22
N GLY A 25 45.02 -29.33 -8.81
CA GLY A 25 45.37 -29.96 -7.52
C GLY A 25 44.92 -29.27 -6.22
N GLY A 26 43.92 -29.86 -5.57
CA GLY A 26 43.56 -29.58 -4.18
C GLY A 26 42.07 -29.74 -3.95
N ASP A 27 41.67 -30.81 -3.27
CA ASP A 27 40.30 -31.16 -2.91
C ASP A 27 39.70 -30.22 -1.83
N ASP A 28 39.65 -28.91 -2.08
CA ASP A 28 39.04 -27.94 -1.15
C ASP A 28 38.42 -26.74 -1.90
N CYS A 29 37.57 -27.00 -2.90
CA CYS A 29 36.60 -25.99 -3.30
C CYS A 29 35.42 -26.05 -2.32
N PRO A 30 35.18 -25.01 -1.49
CA PRO A 30 33.96 -24.94 -0.72
C PRO A 30 32.76 -25.03 -1.68
N PRO A 31 31.70 -25.77 -1.32
CA PRO A 31 30.53 -25.87 -2.18
C PRO A 31 30.03 -24.46 -2.51
N ALA A 32 29.67 -24.23 -3.76
CA ALA A 32 29.03 -22.99 -4.17
C ALA A 32 27.81 -22.78 -3.26
N VAL A 33 27.87 -21.76 -2.41
CA VAL A 33 26.74 -21.36 -1.58
C VAL A 33 25.75 -20.70 -2.53
N ASP A 34 24.55 -21.27 -2.63
CA ASP A 34 23.47 -20.64 -3.38
C ASP A 34 23.33 -19.19 -2.88
N PRO A 35 23.22 -18.20 -3.79
CA PRO A 35 22.99 -16.83 -3.36
C PRO A 35 21.73 -16.80 -2.47
N PRO A 36 21.71 -15.96 -1.41
CA PRO A 36 20.56 -15.86 -0.55
C PRO A 36 19.30 -15.63 -1.38
N VAL A 37 18.28 -16.48 -1.18
CA VAL A 37 16.97 -16.27 -1.81
C VAL A 37 16.45 -14.93 -1.32
N GLU A 38 16.28 -13.97 -2.23
CA GLU A 38 15.68 -12.69 -1.90
C GLU A 38 14.26 -12.94 -1.38
N THR A 39 14.04 -12.63 -0.11
CA THR A 39 12.72 -12.80 0.51
C THR A 39 11.90 -11.56 0.17
N LEU A 40 10.82 -11.76 -0.57
CA LEU A 40 9.89 -10.67 -0.91
C LEU A 40 9.21 -10.17 0.38
N PRO A 41 8.94 -8.87 0.49
CA PRO A 41 8.30 -8.30 1.67
C PRO A 41 6.91 -8.90 1.87
N ASP A 42 6.56 -9.22 3.11
CA ASP A 42 5.18 -9.57 3.43
C ASP A 42 4.30 -8.30 3.51
N VAL A 43 3.00 -8.47 3.75
CA VAL A 43 2.08 -7.32 3.87
C VAL A 43 2.52 -6.35 4.96
N ASN A 44 3.03 -6.82 6.10
CA ASN A 44 3.47 -5.93 7.17
C ASN A 44 4.67 -5.09 6.72
N ASP A 45 5.64 -5.70 6.04
CA ASP A 45 6.81 -5.01 5.49
C ASP A 45 6.40 -3.90 4.53
N CYS A 46 5.37 -4.12 3.69
CA CYS A 46 4.86 -3.11 2.76
C CYS A 46 4.44 -1.81 3.47
N PHE A 47 3.80 -1.92 4.64
CA PHE A 47 3.28 -0.77 5.39
C PHE A 47 4.26 -0.18 6.40
N THR A 48 5.50 -0.67 6.43
CA THR A 48 6.55 0.00 7.20
C THR A 48 6.82 1.39 6.63
N VAL A 49 6.96 2.38 7.50
CA VAL A 49 7.23 3.77 7.13
C VAL A 49 8.33 4.34 8.01
N LYS A 50 9.23 5.15 7.44
CA LYS A 50 10.21 5.88 8.24
C LYS A 50 9.52 7.07 8.94
N PRO A 51 9.60 7.21 10.28
CA PRO A 51 9.10 8.40 10.96
C PRO A 51 9.80 9.67 10.47
N GLY A 52 9.06 10.76 10.25
CA GLY A 52 9.57 12.05 9.76
C GLY A 52 9.60 12.19 8.24
N LEU A 53 9.31 11.11 7.51
CA LEU A 53 9.33 11.06 6.05
C LEU A 53 8.24 11.92 5.43
N ARG A 54 8.59 12.65 4.38
CA ARG A 54 7.67 13.56 3.68
C ARG A 54 7.72 13.36 2.17
N TYR A 55 6.55 13.38 1.54
CA TYR A 55 6.43 13.38 0.08
C TYR A 55 5.64 14.55 -0.44
N THR A 56 5.91 14.92 -1.68
CA THR A 56 4.92 15.61 -2.50
C THR A 56 4.26 14.63 -3.46
N ILE A 57 3.01 14.89 -3.81
CA ILE A 57 2.22 14.07 -4.71
C ILE A 57 1.96 14.86 -5.99
N SER A 58 2.11 14.23 -7.14
CA SER A 58 1.55 14.73 -8.39
C SER A 58 0.13 14.18 -8.54
N ASP A 59 -0.86 15.06 -8.64
CA ASP A 59 -2.25 14.70 -8.87
C ASP A 59 -2.75 15.35 -10.17
N PRO A 60 -3.22 14.56 -11.16
CA PRO A 60 -3.79 15.10 -12.39
C PRO A 60 -5.23 15.60 -12.20
N ASP A 61 -5.89 15.21 -11.12
CA ASP A 61 -7.22 15.72 -10.78
C ASP A 61 -7.11 17.20 -10.38
N LYS A 62 -8.09 18.01 -10.77
CA LYS A 62 -8.15 19.45 -10.46
C LYS A 62 -9.19 19.78 -9.39
N THR A 63 -10.09 18.86 -9.07
CA THR A 63 -11.09 19.06 -8.02
C THR A 63 -10.56 18.60 -6.67
N TYR A 64 -9.87 17.46 -6.61
CA TYR A 64 -9.10 17.03 -5.45
C TYR A 64 -7.61 16.98 -5.84
N ILE A 65 -6.77 17.78 -5.18
CA ILE A 65 -5.33 17.85 -5.48
C ILE A 65 -4.55 17.45 -4.23
N ALA A 66 -4.11 16.20 -4.17
CA ALA A 66 -3.16 15.78 -3.15
C ALA A 66 -1.85 16.58 -3.28
N LYS A 67 -1.36 17.18 -2.18
CA LYS A 67 -0.15 18.02 -2.17
C LYS A 67 1.03 17.29 -1.57
N SER A 68 0.87 16.81 -0.35
CA SER A 68 1.97 16.25 0.41
C SER A 68 1.50 15.32 1.50
N VAL A 69 2.37 14.39 1.86
CA VAL A 69 2.19 13.46 2.96
C VAL A 69 3.33 13.63 3.96
N LEU A 70 3.03 13.51 5.25
CA LEU A 70 3.99 13.42 6.35
C LEU A 70 3.68 12.20 7.21
N TYR A 71 4.70 11.37 7.48
CA TYR A 71 4.63 10.32 8.49
C TYR A 71 5.22 10.79 9.81
N THR A 72 4.47 10.63 10.89
CA THR A 72 4.92 10.91 12.26
C THR A 72 4.23 9.97 13.25
N GLN A 73 4.32 10.27 14.55
CA GLN A 73 3.56 9.59 15.59
C GLN A 73 2.74 10.62 16.37
N GLU A 74 1.48 10.30 16.62
CA GLU A 74 0.57 11.14 17.39
C GLU A 74 -0.31 10.27 18.30
N LYS A 75 -0.95 10.90 19.29
CA LYS A 75 -1.89 10.20 20.16
C LYS A 75 -3.25 10.09 19.45
N PHE A 76 -3.75 8.87 19.30
CA PHE A 76 -5.09 8.57 18.84
C PHE A 76 -5.75 7.58 19.81
N ASP A 77 -6.98 7.91 20.22
CA ASP A 77 -7.79 7.11 21.14
C ASP A 77 -7.08 6.58 22.40
N GLY A 78 -6.18 7.38 22.98
CA GLY A 78 -5.51 7.06 24.23
C GLY A 78 -4.09 6.49 24.07
N ALA A 79 -3.70 6.02 22.89
CA ALA A 79 -2.37 5.45 22.62
C ALA A 79 -1.63 6.22 21.52
N VAL A 80 -0.31 6.03 21.45
CA VAL A 80 0.53 6.64 20.40
C VAL A 80 0.58 5.71 19.21
N HIS A 81 0.22 6.21 18.03
CA HIS A 81 0.20 5.47 16.78
C HIS A 81 1.00 6.20 15.70
N PRO A 82 1.62 5.46 14.74
CA PRO A 82 1.96 6.01 13.45
C PRO A 82 0.76 6.72 12.81
N VAL A 83 1.03 7.88 12.22
CA VAL A 83 0.03 8.66 11.51
C VAL A 83 0.57 9.10 10.16
N GLN A 84 -0.25 8.96 9.12
CA GLN A 84 -0.09 9.60 7.83
C GLN A 84 -0.91 10.89 7.83
N ILE A 85 -0.26 12.03 7.67
CA ILE A 85 -0.93 13.32 7.49
C ILE A 85 -0.91 13.66 6.01
N GLU A 86 -2.07 13.69 5.35
CA GLU A 86 -2.22 14.14 3.97
C GLU A 86 -2.72 15.57 3.93
N TYR A 87 -2.07 16.41 3.13
CA TYR A 87 -2.54 17.75 2.79
C TYR A 87 -3.02 17.74 1.35
N PHE A 88 -4.20 18.28 1.09
CA PHE A 88 -4.82 18.28 -0.21
C PHE A 88 -5.68 19.53 -0.42
N ASP A 89 -5.97 19.89 -1.67
CA ASP A 89 -6.94 20.93 -1.96
C ASP A 89 -8.23 20.32 -2.53
N VAL A 90 -9.39 20.82 -2.10
CA VAL A 90 -10.69 20.58 -2.73
C VAL A 90 -11.19 21.88 -3.33
N GLU A 91 -11.38 21.91 -4.64
CA GLU A 91 -11.82 23.11 -5.38
C GLU A 91 -11.00 24.37 -5.08
N GLY A 92 -9.69 24.21 -4.86
CA GLY A 92 -8.75 25.29 -4.54
C GLY A 92 -8.71 25.69 -3.06
N THR A 93 -9.44 24.98 -2.21
CA THR A 93 -9.45 25.19 -0.76
C THR A 93 -8.61 24.12 -0.09
N SER A 94 -7.67 24.50 0.77
CA SER A 94 -6.74 23.55 1.40
C SER A 94 -7.41 22.80 2.56
N HIS A 95 -7.10 21.51 2.71
CA HIS A 95 -7.59 20.60 3.73
C HIS A 95 -6.46 19.71 4.23
N ALA A 96 -6.72 19.00 5.33
CA ALA A 96 -5.85 17.94 5.80
C ALA A 96 -6.67 16.76 6.32
N ALA A 97 -6.10 15.56 6.18
CA ALA A 97 -6.59 14.33 6.80
C ALA A 97 -5.45 13.64 7.55
N LYS A 98 -5.78 12.93 8.62
CA LYS A 98 -4.81 12.16 9.42
C LYS A 98 -5.27 10.73 9.54
N HIS A 99 -4.52 9.78 8.99
CA HIS A 99 -4.86 8.35 9.05
C HIS A 99 -3.94 7.62 10.03
N TYR A 100 -4.54 6.92 10.99
CA TYR A 100 -3.81 6.21 12.04
C TYR A 100 -3.81 4.72 11.78
N PHE A 101 -2.64 4.12 11.84
CA PHE A 101 -2.47 2.69 11.61
C PHE A 101 -1.34 2.13 12.47
N SER A 102 -1.24 0.81 12.56
CA SER A 102 -0.15 0.12 13.25
C SER A 102 0.14 -1.22 12.59
N ILE A 103 1.40 -1.61 12.59
CA ILE A 103 1.82 -2.96 12.19
C ILE A 103 1.76 -3.82 13.45
N GLU A 104 0.91 -4.84 13.41
CA GLU A 104 0.69 -5.80 14.48
C GLU A 104 1.15 -7.20 14.06
N ALA A 105 1.16 -8.14 15.00
CA ALA A 105 1.63 -9.50 14.74
C ALA A 105 0.75 -10.27 13.74
N ASP A 106 -0.52 -9.89 13.61
CA ASP A 106 -1.54 -10.52 12.78
C ASP A 106 -1.87 -9.71 11.51
N GLY A 107 -1.33 -8.50 11.35
CA GLY A 107 -1.60 -7.67 10.19
C GLY A 107 -1.35 -6.19 10.39
N VAL A 108 -1.88 -5.39 9.48
CA VAL A 108 -1.88 -3.93 9.54
C VAL A 108 -3.24 -3.48 10.04
N ARG A 109 -3.28 -2.92 11.25
CA ARG A 109 -4.51 -2.38 11.85
C ARG A 109 -4.67 -0.92 11.48
N PHE A 110 -5.85 -0.58 10.98
CA PHE A 110 -6.26 0.80 10.77
C PHE A 110 -7.16 1.22 11.94
N TRP A 111 -6.77 2.28 12.64
CA TRP A 111 -7.45 2.71 13.86
C TRP A 111 -8.53 3.74 13.58
N GLY A 112 -8.42 4.48 12.48
CA GLY A 112 -9.33 5.56 12.13
C GLY A 112 -8.60 6.77 11.60
N ASP A 113 -9.31 7.89 11.54
CA ASP A 113 -8.80 9.13 11.00
C ASP A 113 -9.40 10.39 11.65
N TYR A 114 -8.82 11.53 11.27
CA TYR A 114 -9.46 12.83 11.41
C TYR A 114 -9.46 13.55 10.07
N ASP A 115 -10.61 14.09 9.71
CA ASP A 115 -10.73 15.09 8.66
C ASP A 115 -10.75 16.49 9.25
N TYR A 116 -10.10 17.44 8.56
CA TYR A 116 -10.08 18.84 8.95
C TYR A 116 -10.73 19.72 7.87
N THR A 117 -11.50 20.70 8.33
CA THR A 117 -11.98 21.80 7.49
C THR A 117 -10.81 22.68 7.05
N PRO A 118 -11.02 23.56 6.07
CA PRO A 118 -9.99 24.48 5.59
C PRO A 118 -9.40 25.41 6.63
N GLU A 119 -10.20 25.77 7.64
CA GLU A 119 -9.80 26.61 8.75
C GLU A 119 -8.94 25.84 9.78
N GLY A 120 -8.66 24.55 9.53
CA GLY A 120 -7.93 23.67 10.44
C GLY A 120 -8.77 23.18 11.60
N VAL A 121 -10.11 23.33 11.53
CA VAL A 121 -11.03 22.78 12.53
C VAL A 121 -11.23 21.32 12.21
N GLN A 122 -11.02 20.43 13.19
CA GLN A 122 -11.37 19.01 13.02
C GLN A 122 -12.84 18.91 12.65
N ALA A 123 -13.20 18.37 11.49
CA ALA A 123 -14.58 18.22 11.03
C ALA A 123 -15.20 16.93 11.61
N THR A 124 -14.46 15.84 11.51
CA THR A 124 -14.88 14.48 11.89
C THR A 124 -13.72 13.76 12.58
N LYS A 125 -14.04 12.90 13.55
CA LYS A 125 -13.17 11.83 14.03
C LYS A 125 -13.83 10.51 13.67
N SER A 126 -13.11 9.64 13.00
CA SER A 126 -13.58 8.30 12.66
C SER A 126 -12.76 7.29 13.45
N VAL A 127 -13.42 6.36 14.14
CA VAL A 127 -12.74 5.28 14.90
C VAL A 127 -13.16 3.95 14.33
N TYR A 128 -12.21 3.25 13.70
CA TYR A 128 -12.46 1.97 13.06
C TYR A 128 -12.34 0.84 14.07
N THR A 129 -13.41 0.06 14.20
CA THR A 129 -13.43 -1.15 15.01
C THR A 129 -13.34 -2.37 14.12
N GLY A 130 -12.20 -3.07 14.18
CA GLY A 130 -12.01 -4.34 13.47
C GLY A 130 -11.32 -4.24 12.10
N PHE A 131 -10.95 -3.04 11.64
CA PHE A 131 -10.24 -2.88 10.37
C PHE A 131 -8.80 -3.40 10.50
N LEU A 132 -8.59 -4.63 10.02
CA LEU A 132 -7.31 -5.32 10.02
C LEU A 132 -7.07 -5.95 8.64
N LEU A 133 -5.99 -5.55 7.99
CA LEU A 133 -5.47 -6.21 6.80
C LEU A 133 -4.53 -7.35 7.23
N PRO A 134 -4.89 -8.63 7.03
CA PRO A 134 -4.11 -9.75 7.56
C PRO A 134 -2.75 -9.89 6.88
N ASN A 135 -1.72 -10.19 7.67
CA ASN A 135 -0.36 -10.39 7.13
C ASN A 135 -0.18 -11.70 6.36
N THR A 136 -1.14 -12.62 6.46
CA THR A 136 -1.09 -13.92 5.78
C THR A 136 -1.51 -13.87 4.31
N LEU A 137 -1.89 -12.70 3.80
CA LEU A 137 -2.25 -12.52 2.39
C LEU A 137 -1.04 -12.80 1.50
N ALA A 138 -1.14 -13.85 0.69
CA ALA A 138 -0.20 -14.13 -0.38
C ALA A 138 -0.60 -13.40 -1.68
N PRO A 139 0.32 -13.24 -2.65
CA PRO A 139 -0.01 -12.67 -3.95
C PRO A 139 -1.20 -13.35 -4.62
N THR A 140 -2.01 -12.55 -5.31
CA THR A 140 -3.32 -12.86 -5.92
C THR A 140 -4.46 -13.20 -4.95
N GLN A 141 -4.21 -13.24 -3.64
CA GLN A 141 -5.27 -13.51 -2.67
C GLN A 141 -6.10 -12.27 -2.37
N THR A 142 -7.36 -12.51 -2.05
CA THR A 142 -8.35 -11.50 -1.70
C THR A 142 -8.86 -11.75 -0.29
N VAL A 143 -9.09 -10.67 0.44
CA VAL A 143 -9.81 -10.66 1.71
C VAL A 143 -10.92 -9.62 1.63
N THR A 144 -12.07 -9.94 2.23
CA THR A 144 -13.11 -8.95 2.52
C THR A 144 -13.02 -8.61 4.00
N ILE A 145 -12.81 -7.34 4.30
CA ILE A 145 -12.64 -6.81 5.65
C ILE A 145 -13.96 -6.15 6.03
N HIS A 146 -14.54 -6.61 7.13
CA HIS A 146 -15.71 -5.98 7.72
C HIS A 146 -15.27 -5.21 8.96
N TYR A 147 -15.71 -3.97 9.08
CA TYR A 147 -15.40 -3.13 10.23
C TYR A 147 -16.57 -2.19 10.54
N THR A 148 -16.51 -1.54 11.69
CA THR A 148 -17.45 -0.46 12.02
C THR A 148 -16.68 0.84 12.03
N ASP A 149 -17.12 1.81 11.22
CA ASP A 149 -16.68 3.19 11.33
C ASP A 149 -17.57 3.93 12.33
N ASN A 150 -16.94 4.46 13.38
CA ASN A 150 -17.60 5.25 14.40
C ASN A 150 -17.26 6.73 14.18
N ASN A 151 -18.14 7.44 13.48
CA ASN A 151 -18.03 8.83 13.10
C ASN A 151 -18.52 9.76 14.22
N TYR A 152 -17.64 10.63 14.71
CA TYR A 152 -17.92 11.67 15.70
C TYR A 152 -17.76 13.05 15.07
N PHE A 153 -18.85 13.81 15.01
CA PHE A 153 -18.90 15.12 14.36
C PHE A 153 -18.74 16.26 15.38
N THR A 154 -18.22 17.40 14.92
CA THR A 154 -18.04 18.61 15.75
C THR A 154 -19.29 19.13 16.44
N ASN A 155 -20.46 18.92 15.84
CA ASN A 155 -21.74 19.33 16.42
C ASN A 155 -22.21 18.38 17.56
N GLY A 156 -21.39 17.41 17.96
CA GLY A 156 -21.72 16.38 18.94
C GLY A 156 -22.51 15.20 18.35
N GLY A 157 -22.73 15.19 17.04
CA GLY A 157 -23.35 14.07 16.33
C GLY A 157 -22.48 12.82 16.38
N PHE A 158 -23.15 11.67 16.34
CA PHE A 158 -22.52 10.36 16.29
C PHE A 158 -23.24 9.49 15.27
N LEU A 159 -22.47 8.82 14.42
CA LEU A 159 -22.96 7.85 13.45
C LEU A 159 -22.03 6.63 13.46
N ALA A 160 -22.62 5.44 13.53
CA ALA A 160 -21.88 4.20 13.40
C ALA A 160 -22.31 3.53 12.10
N GLU A 161 -21.36 3.26 11.23
CA GLU A 161 -21.57 2.69 9.90
C GLU A 161 -20.87 1.33 9.81
N ALA A 162 -21.60 0.35 9.31
CA ALA A 162 -21.02 -0.95 9.00
C ALA A 162 -20.35 -0.83 7.64
N GLU A 163 -19.02 -0.91 7.64
CA GLU A 163 -18.22 -0.78 6.43
C GLU A 163 -17.70 -2.14 5.96
N GLN A 164 -17.41 -2.19 4.66
CA GLN A 164 -16.89 -3.38 4.02
C GLN A 164 -15.96 -2.98 2.88
N GLU A 165 -14.74 -3.50 2.91
CA GLU A 165 -13.78 -3.32 1.83
C GLU A 165 -13.20 -4.67 1.39
N THR A 166 -13.10 -4.85 0.08
CA THR A 166 -12.43 -6.01 -0.52
C THR A 166 -11.06 -5.62 -1.03
N TRP A 167 -10.04 -6.23 -0.42
CA TRP A 167 -8.62 -6.00 -0.70
C TRP A 167 -8.03 -7.23 -1.37
N THR A 168 -7.41 -7.04 -2.53
CA THR A 168 -6.63 -8.08 -3.22
C THR A 168 -5.17 -7.67 -3.20
N PHE A 169 -4.32 -8.51 -2.61
CA PHE A 169 -2.88 -8.36 -2.75
C PHE A 169 -2.45 -8.92 -4.10
N GLU A 170 -2.12 -8.08 -5.06
CA GLU A 170 -1.81 -8.52 -6.44
C GLU A 170 -0.36 -8.99 -6.59
N GLY A 171 0.51 -8.70 -5.62
CA GLY A 171 1.91 -9.09 -5.59
C GLY A 171 2.84 -7.87 -5.53
N HIS A 172 4.08 -8.08 -5.97
CA HIS A 172 5.14 -7.06 -5.90
C HIS A 172 5.49 -6.52 -7.29
N GLU A 173 5.82 -5.24 -7.34
CA GLU A 173 6.28 -4.55 -8.55
C GLU A 173 7.43 -3.60 -8.20
N THR A 174 8.42 -3.50 -9.09
CA THR A 174 9.43 -2.45 -8.98
C THR A 174 8.95 -1.21 -9.70
N LEU A 175 8.83 -0.09 -8.98
CA LEU A 175 8.45 1.19 -9.56
C LEU A 175 9.62 2.15 -9.60
N THR A 176 9.72 2.93 -10.68
CA THR A 176 10.68 4.03 -10.78
C THR A 176 9.93 5.35 -10.91
N MET A 177 10.06 6.22 -9.91
CA MET A 177 9.44 7.55 -9.90
C MET A 177 10.26 8.52 -9.05
N ALA A 178 10.11 9.83 -9.29
CA ALA A 178 10.88 10.88 -8.60
C ALA A 178 12.41 10.65 -8.62
N GLY A 179 12.94 10.05 -9.69
CA GLY A 179 14.37 9.72 -9.82
C GLY A 179 14.86 8.60 -8.89
N ARG A 180 13.95 7.81 -8.30
CA ARG A 180 14.25 6.73 -7.37
C ARG A 180 13.63 5.42 -7.85
N SER A 181 14.24 4.30 -7.46
CA SER A 181 13.69 2.96 -7.63
C SER A 181 13.12 2.49 -6.29
N PHE A 182 11.91 1.94 -6.34
CA PHE A 182 11.18 1.33 -5.24
C PHE A 182 11.03 -0.16 -5.56
N PRO A 183 12.04 -0.98 -5.21
CA PRO A 183 11.96 -2.41 -5.43
C PRO A 183 10.88 -3.01 -4.53
N ASN A 184 10.23 -4.06 -5.04
CA ASN A 184 9.29 -4.87 -4.28
C ASN A 184 8.13 -4.06 -3.64
N ALA A 185 7.66 -2.99 -4.30
CA ALA A 185 6.46 -2.29 -3.86
C ALA A 185 5.24 -3.20 -3.99
N CYS A 186 4.44 -3.26 -2.93
CA CYS A 186 3.28 -4.13 -2.86
C CYS A 186 2.10 -3.48 -3.55
N ARG A 187 1.52 -4.18 -4.53
CA ARG A 187 0.37 -3.71 -5.29
C ARG A 187 -0.91 -4.29 -4.70
N PHE A 188 -1.82 -3.42 -4.29
CA PHE A 188 -3.12 -3.79 -3.77
C PHE A 188 -4.23 -3.23 -4.65
N LYS A 189 -5.24 -4.03 -4.92
CA LYS A 189 -6.52 -3.58 -5.47
C LYS A 189 -7.54 -3.52 -4.33
N VAL A 190 -8.19 -2.38 -4.18
CA VAL A 190 -9.17 -2.10 -3.13
C VAL A 190 -10.50 -1.71 -3.77
N ILE A 191 -11.57 -2.30 -3.27
CA ILE A 191 -12.95 -1.97 -3.61
C ILE A 191 -13.68 -1.69 -2.31
N ASP A 192 -14.28 -0.51 -2.23
CA ASP A 192 -15.27 -0.19 -1.20
C ASP A 192 -16.59 -0.85 -1.61
N ASP A 193 -17.00 -1.87 -0.85
CA ASP A 193 -18.18 -2.66 -1.16
C ASP A 193 -19.48 -1.95 -0.73
N THR A 194 -19.41 -0.95 0.14
CA THR A 194 -20.57 -0.12 0.54
C THR A 194 -20.83 1.00 -0.46
N LEU A 195 -19.78 1.44 -1.17
CA LEU A 195 -19.83 2.44 -2.24
C LEU A 195 -19.31 1.91 -3.59
N PRO A 196 -19.95 0.88 -4.18
CA PRO A 196 -19.46 0.25 -5.41
C PRO A 196 -19.44 1.21 -6.62
N SER A 197 -20.17 2.32 -6.56
CA SER A 197 -20.17 3.38 -7.58
C SER A 197 -18.84 4.13 -7.66
N PHE A 198 -18.00 4.08 -6.62
CA PHE A 198 -16.70 4.75 -6.58
C PHE A 198 -15.64 4.02 -7.42
N GLY A 199 -15.92 2.77 -7.81
CA GLY A 199 -15.07 1.95 -8.66
C GLY A 199 -13.97 1.24 -7.87
N THR A 200 -12.76 1.23 -8.39
CA THR A 200 -11.61 0.52 -7.82
C THR A 200 -10.46 1.48 -7.61
N THR A 201 -9.82 1.37 -6.46
CA THR A 201 -8.51 1.98 -6.19
C THR A 201 -7.44 0.89 -6.29
N VAL A 202 -6.40 1.13 -7.09
CA VAL A 202 -5.18 0.33 -7.07
C VAL A 202 -4.10 1.17 -6.41
N MET A 203 -3.44 0.65 -5.39
CA MET A 203 -2.37 1.34 -4.69
C MET A 203 -1.08 0.53 -4.70
N TRP A 204 0.04 1.23 -4.69
CA TRP A 204 1.36 0.64 -4.52
C TRP A 204 1.96 1.18 -3.23
N VAL A 205 2.34 0.26 -2.35
CA VAL A 205 2.87 0.55 -1.02
C VAL A 205 4.30 0.04 -0.97
N ALA A 206 5.26 0.93 -0.79
CA ALA A 206 6.69 0.58 -0.79
C ALA A 206 7.22 0.45 0.65
N PRO A 207 7.95 -0.64 0.98
CA PRO A 207 8.56 -0.81 2.29
C PRO A 207 9.43 0.38 2.70
N GLY A 208 9.20 0.91 3.90
CA GLY A 208 9.86 2.10 4.45
C GLY A 208 9.29 3.43 3.94
N TYR A 209 8.38 3.41 2.97
CA TYR A 209 7.80 4.60 2.33
C TYR A 209 6.27 4.69 2.48
N GLY A 210 5.56 3.57 2.64
CA GLY A 210 4.10 3.56 2.62
C GLY A 210 3.55 3.71 1.20
N PRO A 211 2.29 4.16 1.01
CA PRO A 211 1.72 4.34 -0.31
C PRO A 211 2.47 5.39 -1.15
N ILE A 212 2.94 4.99 -2.34
CA ILE A 212 3.72 5.82 -3.27
C ILE A 212 3.00 6.10 -4.60
N GLN A 213 1.94 5.34 -4.91
CA GLN A 213 1.13 5.54 -6.10
C GLN A 213 -0.29 5.08 -5.85
N TYR A 214 -1.25 5.82 -6.40
CA TYR A 214 -2.66 5.43 -6.47
C TYR A 214 -3.15 5.56 -7.90
N LYS A 215 -3.95 4.60 -8.34
CA LYS A 215 -4.66 4.61 -9.62
C LYS A 215 -6.13 4.38 -9.36
N PHE A 216 -6.95 5.34 -9.77
CA PHE A 216 -8.39 5.31 -9.58
C PHE A 216 -9.07 4.89 -10.89
N ILE A 217 -9.92 3.87 -10.81
CA ILE A 217 -10.59 3.25 -11.95
C ILE A 217 -12.09 3.33 -11.71
N ASN A 218 -12.83 3.92 -12.64
CA ASN A 218 -14.29 3.97 -12.59
C ASN A 218 -14.90 2.58 -12.78
N VAL A 219 -16.19 2.44 -12.49
CA VAL A 219 -16.95 1.18 -12.63
C VAL A 219 -16.90 0.63 -14.08
N ASP A 220 -16.81 1.49 -15.08
CA ASP A 220 -16.70 1.12 -16.49
C ASP A 220 -15.28 0.70 -16.92
N GLY A 221 -14.32 0.68 -16.00
CA GLY A 221 -12.93 0.34 -16.23
C GLY A 221 -12.05 1.49 -16.74
N THR A 222 -12.61 2.69 -16.95
CA THR A 222 -11.82 3.86 -17.35
C THR A 222 -10.97 4.38 -16.19
N VAL A 223 -9.75 4.81 -16.49
CA VAL A 223 -8.86 5.39 -15.48
C VAL A 223 -9.25 6.85 -15.24
N ARG A 224 -9.69 7.16 -14.02
CA ARG A 224 -10.02 8.52 -13.60
C ARG A 224 -8.77 9.36 -13.33
N GLY A 225 -7.75 8.75 -12.76
CA GLY A 225 -6.50 9.44 -12.44
C GLY A 225 -5.43 8.52 -11.88
N VAL A 226 -4.19 8.99 -11.93
CA VAL A 226 -3.03 8.34 -11.29
C VAL A 226 -2.28 9.38 -10.47
N ARG A 227 -2.24 9.18 -9.15
CA ARG A 227 -1.40 9.96 -8.23
C ARG A 227 -0.06 9.27 -8.07
N ASN A 228 1.02 10.02 -8.16
CA ASN A 228 2.36 9.51 -7.97
C ASN A 228 3.09 10.31 -6.92
N LEU A 229 3.96 9.65 -6.17
CA LEU A 229 5.04 10.31 -5.46
C LEU A 229 5.87 11.14 -6.46
N ALA A 230 6.02 12.43 -6.17
CA ALA A 230 6.72 13.38 -7.02
C ALA A 230 8.09 13.78 -6.46
N SER A 231 8.21 13.90 -5.14
CA SER A 231 9.49 14.13 -4.46
C SER A 231 9.49 13.54 -3.05
N VAL A 232 10.69 13.25 -2.54
CA VAL A 232 10.91 12.74 -1.18
C VAL A 232 11.84 13.66 -0.41
N THR A 233 11.45 13.98 0.81
CA THR A 233 12.33 14.49 1.86
C THR A 233 12.42 13.44 2.96
N GLU A 234 13.60 12.85 3.13
CA GLU A 234 13.88 11.91 4.22
C GLU A 234 14.14 12.68 5.53
N PRO A 235 13.94 12.04 6.70
CA PRO A 235 14.19 12.65 8.02
C PRO A 235 15.65 13.07 8.22
#